data_AF-A0A6P1ZPJ0-F1
#
_entry.id   AF-A0A6P1ZPJ0-F1
#
_cell.length_a   1.000
_cell.length_b   1.000
_cell.length_c   1.000
_cell.angle_alpha   90.00
_cell.angle_beta   90.00
_cell.angle_gamma   90.00
#
_symmetry.space_group_name_H-M   'P 1'
#
loop_
_entity.id
_entity.type
_entity.pdbx_description
1 polymer ?
#
loop_
_entity_poly.entity_id
_entity_poly.type
_entity_poly.pdbx_seq_one_letter_code
_entity_poly.pdbx_strand_id
1 'polypeptide(L)' 'MNMRDDARQYAPATQRNREPILEVLLQVLPTSGTILEVA' A
#
# COMPACT_ATOMS: atom_id res chain seq x y z
N MET A 1 28.59 6.44 -6.48
CA MET A 1 27.29 5.97 -5.98
C MET A 1 26.22 6.89 -6.56
N ASN A 2 25.38 6.39 -7.46
CA ASN A 2 24.26 7.18 -7.99
C ASN A 2 23.20 7.29 -6.89
N MET A 3 23.37 8.27 -6.01
CA MET A 3 22.41 8.67 -5.00
C MET A 3 21.29 9.41 -5.74
N ARG A 4 20.46 8.66 -6.46
CA ARG A 4 19.16 9.19 -6.88
C ARG A 4 18.45 9.49 -5.58
N ASP A 5 18.24 10.77 -5.30
CA ASP A 5 17.43 11.19 -4.16
C ASP A 5 16.18 10.32 -4.16
N ASP A 6 15.94 9.69 -3.02
CA ASP A 6 14.81 8.82 -2.82
C ASP A 6 13.53 9.61 -3.08
N ALA A 7 12.99 9.50 -4.29
CA ALA A 7 11.83 10.27 -4.74
C ALA A 7 10.52 9.83 -4.07
N ARG A 8 10.60 8.92 -3.08
CA ARG A 8 9.45 8.49 -2.29
C ARG A 8 8.84 9.70 -1.60
N GLN A 9 7.62 10.02 -2.00
CA GLN A 9 6.85 11.09 -1.36
C GLN A 9 6.31 10.58 -0.02
N TYR A 10 6.53 11.36 1.04
CA TYR A 10 5.95 11.09 2.35
C TYR A 10 4.63 11.86 2.51
N ALA A 11 3.55 11.12 2.78
CA ALA A 11 2.25 11.69 3.13
C ALA A 11 1.72 11.02 4.41
N PRO A 12 1.48 11.78 5.50
CA PRO A 12 1.00 11.21 6.77
C PRO A 12 -0.30 10.41 6.65
N ALA A 13 -1.16 10.77 5.68
CA ALA A 13 -2.39 10.05 5.40
C ALA A 13 -2.13 8.62 4.91
N THR A 14 -1.04 8.37 4.17
CA THR A 14 -0.66 7.02 3.71
C THR A 14 -0.40 6.10 4.89
N GLN A 15 0.31 6.59 5.92
CA GLN A 15 0.56 5.81 7.14
C GLN A 15 -0.74 5.59 7.92
N ARG A 16 -1.56 6.64 8.13
CA ARG A 16 -2.81 6.53 8.90
C ARG A 16 -3.86 5.62 8.24
N ASN A 17 -3.91 5.60 6.91
CA ASN A 17 -4.98 4.92 6.17
C ASN A 17 -4.63 3.49 5.78
N ARG A 18 -3.38 3.03 5.97
CA ARG A 18 -2.94 1.70 5.53
C ARG A 18 -3.80 0.58 6.13
N GLU A 19 -3.90 0.52 7.45
CA GLU A 19 -4.67 -0.51 8.15
C GLU A 19 -6.17 -0.43 7.83
N PRO A 20 -6.85 0.74 7.88
CA PRO A 20 -8.25 0.85 7.50
C PRO A 20 -8.55 0.43 6.06
N ILE A 21 -7.66 0.72 5.10
CA ILE A 21 -7.84 0.30 3.70
C ILE A 21 -7.73 -1.22 3.58
N LEU A 22 -6.75 -1.83 4.25
CA LEU A 22 -6.58 -3.29 4.24
C LEU A 22 -7.81 -4.00 4.80
N GLU A 23 -8.36 -3.52 5.92
CA GLU A 23 -9.57 -4.10 6.53
C GLU A 23 -10.77 -4.11 5.58
N VAL A 24 -10.94 -3.07 4.77
CA VAL A 24 -12.01 -3.00 3.76
C VAL A 24 -11.70 -3.92 2.58
N LEU A 25 -10.45 -3.95 2.10
CA LEU A 25 -10.06 -4.83 0.99
C LEU A 25 -10.32 -6.31 1.33
N LEU A 26 -9.98 -6.75 2.54
CA LEU A 26 -10.23 -8.13 2.99
C LEU A 26 -11.71 -8.54 2.98
N GLN A 27 -12.64 -7.57 3.06
CA GLN A 27 -14.09 -7.85 3.00
C GLN A 27 -14.60 -8.06 1.57
N VAL A 28 -13.90 -7.52 0.56
CA VAL A 28 -14.35 -7.54 -0.84
C VAL A 28 -13.50 -8.43 -1.74
N LEU A 29 -12.29 -8.81 -1.29
CA LEU A 29 -11.42 -9.71 -2.04
C LEU A 29 -12.00 -11.13 -2.08
N PRO A 30 -11.81 -11.85 -3.20
CA PRO A 30 -12.23 -13.24 -3.29
C PRO A 30 -11.41 -14.10 -2.31
N THR A 31 -12.02 -15.19 -1.83
CA THR A 31 -11.36 -16.15 -0.91
C THR A 31 -10.16 -16.87 -1.54
N SER A 32 -10.02 -16.83 -2.87
CA SER A 32 -8.88 -17.37 -3.61
C SER A 32 -8.62 -16.56 -4.89
N GLY A 33 -7.36 -16.48 -5.29
CA GLY A 33 -6.92 -15.74 -6.46
C GLY A 33 -5.49 -15.22 -6.30
N THR A 34 -4.97 -14.58 -7.33
CA THR A 34 -3.65 -13.92 -7.29
C THR A 34 -3.87 -12.42 -7.16
N ILE A 35 -3.23 -11.80 -6.16
CA ILE A 35 -3.28 -10.36 -5.92
C ILE A 35 -1.89 -9.78 -6.16
N LEU A 36 -1.84 -8.65 -6.86
CA LEU A 36 -0.64 -7.85 -6.97
C LEU A 36 -0.70 -6.71 -5.94
N GLU A 37 0.20 -6.75 -4.95
CA GLU A 37 0.40 -5.63 -4.03
C GLU A 37 1.45 -4.67 -4.62
N VAL A 38 1.15 -3.37 -4.59
CA VAL A 38 2.05 -2.31 -5.04
C VAL A 38 2.34 -1.37 -3.86
N ALA A 39 3.63 -1.26 -3.50
CA ALA A 39 4.12 -0.53 -2.32
C ALA A 39 4.74 0.83 -2.67
#